data_AF-A0A2Z6M2E0-F1
#
_entry.id   AF-A0A2Z6M2E0-F1
#
_cell.length_a   1.000
_cell.length_b   1.000
_cell.length_c   1.000
_cell.angle_alpha   90.00
_cell.angle_beta   90.00
_cell.angle_gamma   90.00
#
_symmetry.space_group_name_H-M   'P 1'
#
loop_
_entity.id
_entity.type
_entity.pdbx_description
1 polymer ?
#
loop_
_entity_poly.entity_id
_entity_poly.type
_entity_poly.pdbx_seq_one_letter_code
_entity_poly.pdbx_strand_id
1 'polypeptide(L)'
;MDMARELFEAMPCRNVGSWNIMISGYGQNGDIAQARKLFDMMPQRDCVSWATIIASYTQTGHLEEAMDMLVEMKRDGERQQVHGQEILGFLLVP
;
A
#
# COMPACT_ATOMS: atom_id res chain seq x y z
N MET A 1 10.36 -6.95 -16.62
CA MET A 1 10.29 -6.28 -15.30
C MET A 1 11.46 -5.31 -15.12
N ASP A 2 12.67 -5.70 -15.53
CA ASP A 2 13.89 -4.92 -15.35
C ASP A 2 13.82 -3.49 -15.89
N MET A 3 13.35 -3.28 -17.13
CA MET A 3 13.19 -1.94 -17.71
C MET A 3 12.18 -1.06 -16.93
N ALA A 4 11.09 -1.65 -16.43
CA ALA A 4 10.13 -0.92 -15.60
C ALA A 4 10.75 -0.52 -14.25
N ARG A 5 11.59 -1.41 -13.69
CA ARG A 5 12.32 -1.16 -12.45
C ARG A 5 13.36 -0.05 -12.61
N GLU A 6 14.15 -0.07 -13.67
CA GLU A 6 15.12 0.98 -14.00
C GLU A 6 14.43 2.33 -14.16
N LEU A 7 13.32 2.39 -14.91
CA LEU A 7 12.55 3.62 -15.09
C LEU A 7 12.01 4.13 -13.75
N PHE A 8 11.45 3.23 -12.94
CA PHE A 8 10.96 3.57 -11.61
C PHE A 8 12.07 4.07 -10.68
N GLU A 9 13.28 3.51 -10.77
CA GLU A 9 14.45 3.96 -10.01
C GLU A 9 15.00 5.31 -10.51
N ALA A 10 14.88 5.59 -11.80
CA ALA A 10 15.28 6.87 -12.40
C ALA A 10 14.28 8.01 -12.15
N MET A 11 13.04 7.73 -11.74
CA MET A 11 12.03 8.76 -11.46
C MET A 11 12.47 9.66 -10.28
N PRO A 12 12.66 10.99 -10.49
CA PRO A 12 13.05 11.91 -9.43
C PRO A 12 11.96 12.08 -8.37
N CYS A 13 10.69 11.98 -8.79
CA CYS A 13 9.52 12.01 -7.92
C CYS A 13 8.62 10.83 -8.25
N ARG A 14 8.42 9.92 -7.29
CA ARG A 14 7.51 8.78 -7.42
C ARG A 14 6.15 9.12 -6.81
N ASN A 15 5.09 8.96 -7.59
CA ASN A 15 3.72 9.11 -7.09
C ASN A 15 3.11 7.74 -6.77
N VAL A 16 1.98 7.75 -6.04
CA VAL A 16 1.27 6.53 -5.61
C VAL A 16 0.97 5.59 -6.79
N GLY A 17 0.59 6.14 -7.95
CA GLY A 17 0.35 5.37 -9.17
C GLY A 17 1.58 4.59 -9.66
N SER A 18 2.77 5.22 -9.67
CA SER A 18 4.01 4.56 -10.08
C SER A 18 4.38 3.39 -9.16
N TRP A 19 4.14 3.52 -7.85
CA TRP A 19 4.31 2.41 -6.90
C TRP A 19 3.34 1.27 -7.16
N ASN A 20 2.05 1.60 -7.33
CA ASN A 20 1.00 0.59 -7.57
C ASN A 20 1.27 -0.21 -8.86
N ILE A 21 1.76 0.45 -9.91
CA ILE A 21 2.15 -0.22 -11.16
C ILE A 21 3.28 -1.24 -10.90
N MET A 22 4.33 -0.85 -10.16
CA MET A 22 5.43 -1.75 -9.86
C MET A 22 4.98 -2.93 -8.98
N ILE A 23 4.19 -2.68 -7.94
CA ILE A 23 3.67 -3.71 -7.04
C ILE A 23 2.82 -4.72 -7.82
N SER A 24 1.89 -4.23 -8.64
CA SER A 24 1.05 -5.07 -9.51
C SER A 24 1.89 -5.92 -10.46
N GLY A 25 2.90 -5.31 -11.11
CA GLY A 25 3.77 -6.04 -12.02
C GLY A 25 4.60 -7.13 -11.34
N TYR A 26 5.08 -6.90 -10.10
CA TYR A 26 5.79 -7.95 -9.35
C TYR A 26 4.84 -9.05 -8.90
N GLY A 27 3.62 -8.69 -8.45
CA GLY A 27 2.56 -9.63 -8.10
C GLY A 27 2.15 -10.54 -9.27
N GLN A 28 1.93 -9.98 -10.45
CA GLN A 28 1.59 -10.73 -11.66
C GLN A 28 2.70 -11.68 -12.12
N ASN A 29 3.96 -11.34 -11.83
CA ASN A 29 5.11 -12.20 -12.12
C ASN A 29 5.34 -13.26 -11.04
N GLY A 30 4.51 -13.30 -9.99
CA GLY A 30 4.66 -14.23 -8.88
C GLY A 30 5.72 -13.83 -7.84
N ASP A 31 6.39 -12.69 -8.02
CA ASP A 31 7.40 -12.18 -7.08
C ASP A 31 6.73 -11.32 -6.00
N ILE A 32 5.95 -12.00 -5.16
CA ILE A 32 5.19 -11.34 -4.10
C ILE A 32 6.11 -10.69 -3.04
N ALA A 33 7.33 -11.20 -2.87
CA ALA A 33 8.32 -10.64 -1.96
C ALA A 33 8.77 -9.24 -2.39
N GLN A 34 9.05 -9.03 -3.67
CA GLN A 34 9.38 -7.68 -4.17
C GLN A 34 8.16 -6.75 -4.17
N ALA A 35 6.97 -7.27 -4.50
CA ALA A 35 5.73 -6.50 -4.41
C ALA A 35 5.50 -5.98 -2.98
N ARG A 36 5.66 -6.85 -1.98
CA ARG A 36 5.55 -6.49 -0.55
C ARG A 36 6.60 -5.47 -0.14
N LYS A 37 7.87 -5.69 -0.51
CA LYS A 37 8.96 -4.76 -0.21
C LYS A 37 8.67 -3.35 -0.74
N LEU A 38 8.14 -3.24 -1.96
CA LEU A 38 7.78 -1.95 -2.53
C LEU A 38 6.60 -1.31 -1.82
N PHE A 39 5.57 -2.09 -1.48
CA PHE A 39 4.44 -1.61 -0.69
C PHE A 39 4.87 -1.05 0.68
N ASP A 40 5.80 -1.73 1.36
CA ASP A 40 6.34 -1.31 2.65
C ASP A 40 7.16 -0.01 2.55
N MET A 41 7.81 0.23 1.41
CA MET A 41 8.56 1.45 1.13
C MET A 41 7.69 2.66 0.73
N MET A 42 6.39 2.47 0.47
CA MET A 42 5.51 3.57 0.05
C MET A 42 5.36 4.61 1.17
N PRO A 43 5.68 5.90 0.91
CA PRO A 43 5.53 6.95 1.91
C PRO A 43 4.05 7.30 2.17
N GLN A 44 3.20 7.12 1.16
CA GLN A 44 1.75 7.29 1.23
C GLN A 44 1.10 6.11 0.52
N ARG A 45 0.05 5.56 1.14
CA ARG A 45 -0.75 4.46 0.60
C ARG A 45 -2.19 4.93 0.50
N ASP A 46 -2.84 4.60 -0.60
CA ASP A 46 -4.27 4.82 -0.78
C ASP A 46 -5.02 3.49 -0.85
N CYS A 47 -6.34 3.56 -1.04
CA CYS A 47 -7.17 2.37 -1.19
C CYS A 47 -6.73 1.49 -2.37
N VAL A 48 -6.16 2.09 -3.43
CA VAL A 48 -5.66 1.36 -4.60
C VAL A 48 -4.38 0.61 -4.26
N SER A 49 -3.47 1.20 -3.48
CA SER A 49 -2.25 0.53 -3.01
C SER A 49 -2.58 -0.73 -2.21
N TRP A 50 -3.50 -0.63 -1.25
CA TRP A 50 -3.96 -1.77 -0.45
C TRP A 50 -4.63 -2.84 -1.32
N ALA A 51 -5.55 -2.45 -2.20
CA ALA A 51 -6.20 -3.38 -3.11
C ALA A 51 -5.19 -4.10 -4.01
N THR A 52 -4.16 -3.40 -4.47
CA THR A 52 -3.12 -3.95 -5.36
C THR A 52 -2.31 -5.03 -4.65
N ILE A 53 -1.84 -4.79 -3.42
CA ILE A 53 -1.03 -5.79 -2.70
C ILE A 53 -1.88 -7.00 -2.27
N ILE A 54 -3.11 -6.77 -1.82
CA ILE A 54 -4.05 -7.85 -1.47
C ILE A 54 -4.32 -8.73 -2.69
N ALA A 55 -4.65 -8.12 -3.84
CA ALA A 55 -4.86 -8.86 -5.08
C ALA A 55 -3.62 -9.67 -5.50
N SER A 56 -2.42 -9.13 -5.29
CA SER A 56 -1.16 -9.82 -5.59
C SER A 56 -0.96 -11.07 -4.73
N TYR A 57 -1.27 -11.00 -3.43
CA TYR A 57 -1.21 -12.16 -2.53
C TYR A 57 -2.27 -13.21 -2.91
N THR A 58 -3.51 -12.79 -3.19
CA THR A 58 -4.60 -13.71 -3.59
C THR A 58 -4.28 -14.45 -4.89
N GLN A 59 -3.71 -13.76 -5.89
CA GLN A 59 -3.34 -14.36 -7.18
C GLN A 59 -2.19 -15.37 -7.06
N THR A 60 -1.31 -15.21 -6.07
CA THR A 60 -0.18 -16.11 -5.83
C THR A 60 -0.49 -17.23 -4.84
N GLY A 61 -1.72 -17.29 -4.31
CA GLY A 61 -2.19 -18.34 -3.40
C GLY A 61 -1.88 -18.11 -1.92
N HIS A 62 -1.37 -16.93 -1.56
CA HIS A 62 -0.98 -16.54 -0.21
C HIS A 62 -2.16 -15.88 0.52
N LEU A 63 -3.22 -16.67 0.79
CA LEU A 63 -4.48 -16.14 1.32
C LEU A 63 -4.35 -15.62 2.76
N GLU A 64 -3.50 -16.22 3.58
CA GLU A 64 -3.30 -15.80 4.98
C GLU A 64 -2.71 -14.39 5.02
N GLU A 65 -1.66 -14.16 4.23
CA GLU A 65 -1.04 -12.85 4.08
C GLU A 65 -2.01 -11.82 3.47
N ALA A 66 -2.85 -12.24 2.51
CA ALA A 66 -3.90 -11.37 1.97
C ALA A 66 -4.89 -10.91 3.05
N MET A 67 -5.26 -11.80 3.99
CA MET A 67 -6.12 -11.46 5.12
C MET A 67 -5.40 -10.56 6.12
N ASP A 68 -4.13 -10.80 6.39
CA ASP A 68 -3.31 -9.93 7.26
C ASP A 68 -3.26 -8.50 6.69
N MET A 69 -3.02 -8.36 5.38
CA MET A 69 -3.05 -7.06 4.71
C MET A 69 -4.42 -6.38 4.80
N LEU A 70 -5.53 -7.13 4.74
CA LEU A 70 -6.88 -6.58 4.94
C LEU A 70 -7.10 -6.08 6.36
N VAL A 71 -6.56 -6.77 7.36
CA VAL A 71 -6.64 -6.33 8.77
C VAL A 71 -5.81 -5.07 8.98
N GLU A 72 -4.60 -5.00 8.42
CA GLU A 72 -3.76 -3.81 8.47
C GLU A 72 -4.44 -2.60 7.81
N MET A 73 -5.06 -2.78 6.63
CA MET A 73 -5.82 -1.74 5.93
C MET A 73 -6.92 -1.15 6.81
N LYS A 74 -7.70 -1.99 7.51
CA LYS A 74 -8.78 -1.51 8.40
C LYS A 74 -8.23 -0.68 9.56
N ARG A 75 -7.15 -1.14 10.18
CA ARG A 75 -6.49 -0.43 11.29
C ARG A 75 -5.91 0.91 10.84
N ASP A 76 -5.38 0.99 9.62
CA ASP A 76 -4.86 2.24 9.07
C ASP A 76 -6.00 3.23 8.76
N GLY A 77 -7.10 2.77 8.17
CA GLY A 77 -8.28 3.59 7.92
C GLY A 77 -8.91 4.15 9.21
N GLU A 78 -8.94 3.36 10.28
CA GLU A 78 -9.39 3.82 11.61
C GLU A 78 -8.46 4.92 12.16
N ARG A 79 -7.13 4.76 12.05
CA ARG A 79 -6.17 5.79 12.49
C ARG A 79 -6.31 7.10 11.73
N GLN A 80 -6.56 7.04 10.42
CA GLN A 80 -6.75 8.24 9.59
C GLN A 80 -8.04 8.98 9.94
N GLN A 81 -9.11 8.28 10.38
CA GLN A 81 -10.34 8.95 10.84
C GLN A 81 -10.24 9.56 12.23
N VAL A 82 -9.52 8.92 13.17
CA VAL A 82 -9.42 9.41 14.56
C VAL A 82 -8.69 10.75 14.66
N HIS A 83 -7.75 11.04 13.76
CA HIS A 83 -7.06 12.34 13.70
C HIS A 83 -8.00 13.53 13.38
N GLY A 84 -9.19 13.26 12.83
CA GLY A 84 -10.22 14.28 12.59
C GLY A 84 -11.07 14.63 13.81
N GLN A 85 -11.08 13.82 14.89
CA GLN A 85 -11.93 14.04 16.07
C GLN A 85 -11.19 14.65 17.26
N GLU A 86 -9.86 14.59 17.32
CA GLU A 86 -9.09 15.20 18.41
C GLU A 86 -9.23 16.73 18.43
N ILE A 87 -9.38 17.37 17.26
CA ILE A 87 -9.54 18.82 17.15
C ILE A 87 -10.83 19.32 17.84
N LEU A 88 -11.91 18.54 17.80
CA LEU A 88 -13.17 18.87 18.49
C LEU A 88 -13.05 18.75 20.02
N GLY A 89 -12.20 17.86 20.51
CA GLY A 89 -11.96 17.68 21.95
C GLY A 89 -11.18 18.84 22.60
N PHE A 90 -10.26 19.47 21.87
CA PHE A 90 -9.50 20.64 22.36
C PHE A 90 -10.30 21.95 22.33
N LEU A 91 -11.36 22.04 21.52
CA LEU A 91 -12.22 23.22 21.40
C LEU A 91 -13.36 23.29 22.42
N LEU A 92 -13.56 22.24 23.22
CA LEU A 92 -14.69 22.09 24.15
C LEU A 92 -14.30 21.92 25.62
N VAL A 93 -13.02 22.10 25.99
CA VAL A 93 -12.62 22.22 27.40
C VAL A 93 -12.57 23.71 27.76
N PRO A 94 -13.44 24.21 28.65
CA PRO A 94 -13.43 25.60 29.11
C PRO A 94 -12.24 25.94 30.00
#